data_AF-G5E3H4-F1
#
_entry.id   AF-G5E3H4-F1
#
_cell.length_a   1.000
_cell.length_b   1.000
_cell.length_c   1.000
_cell.angle_alpha   90.00
_cell.angle_beta   90.00
_cell.angle_gamma   90.00
#
_symmetry.space_group_name_H-M   'P 1'
#
loop_
_entity.id
_entity.type
_entity.pdbx_description
1 polymer ?
#
loop_
_entity_poly.entity_id
_entity_poly.type
_entity_poly.pdbx_seq_one_letter_code
_entity_poly.pdbx_strand_id
1 'polypeptide(L)'
;AETERHREELKRQQQLEAESHEQYVAADHDLHIFTRTSIQPPSERPGERRRAEMKILYGEDAAKIQGMETAIQLNFDRHCDKKQPKYWPIIPL
;
A
#
# COMPACT_ATOMS: atom_id res chain seq x y z
N ALA A 1 20.34 33.99 -32.43
CA ALA A 1 18.88 34.11 -32.37
C ALA A 1 18.18 32.80 -31.99
N GLU A 2 18.71 31.63 -32.36
CA GLU A 2 18.06 30.34 -32.05
C GLU A 2 18.20 29.88 -30.59
N THR A 3 19.28 30.28 -29.91
CA THR A 3 19.57 29.87 -28.52
C THR A 3 18.67 30.52 -27.48
N GLU A 4 18.23 31.77 -27.69
CA GLU A 4 17.31 32.46 -26.78
C GLU A 4 15.89 31.88 -26.89
N ARG A 5 15.44 31.60 -28.11
CA ARG A 5 14.14 30.97 -28.40
C ARG A 5 14.02 29.61 -27.70
N HIS A 6 15.06 28.78 -27.81
CA HIS A 6 15.11 27.48 -27.15
C HIS A 6 15.06 27.59 -25.62
N ARG A 7 15.67 28.63 -25.05
CA ARG A 7 15.67 28.87 -23.60
C ARG A 7 14.30 29.29 -23.07
N GLU A 8 13.57 30.12 -23.81
CA GLU A 8 12.20 30.50 -23.48
C GLU A 8 11.23 29.32 -23.58
N GLU A 9 11.42 28.45 -24.59
CA GLU A 9 10.59 27.26 -24.80
C GLU A 9 10.77 26.22 -23.68
N LEU A 10 12.00 25.94 -23.27
CA LEU A 10 12.31 25.10 -22.11
C LEU A 10 11.68 25.62 -20.83
N LYS A 11 11.73 26.94 -20.61
CA LYS A 11 11.15 27.57 -19.42
C LYS A 11 9.62 27.42 -19.40
N ARG A 12 8.98 27.51 -20.56
CA ARG A 12 7.54 27.32 -20.70
C ARG A 12 7.13 25.87 -20.45
N GLN A 13 7.91 24.90 -20.94
CA GLN A 13 7.68 23.47 -20.68
C GLN A 13 7.77 23.16 -19.19
N GLN A 14 8.82 23.65 -18.50
CA GLN A 14 8.97 23.43 -17.06
C GLN A 14 7.80 23.99 -16.24
N GLN A 15 7.25 25.14 -16.63
CA GLN A 15 6.09 25.72 -15.95
C GLN A 15 4.83 24.85 -16.11
N LEU A 16 4.58 24.36 -17.33
CA LEU A 16 3.45 23.46 -17.61
C LEU A 16 3.59 22.11 -16.90
N GLU A 17 4.81 21.57 -16.85
CA GLU A 17 5.09 20.31 -16.18
C GLU A 17 4.92 20.43 -14.66
N ALA A 18 5.36 21.55 -14.06
CA ALA A 18 5.16 21.85 -12.65
C ALA A 18 3.66 21.98 -12.29
N GLU A 19 2.89 22.71 -13.10
CA GLU A 19 1.44 22.86 -12.92
C GLU A 19 0.71 21.51 -13.06
N SER A 20 1.15 20.67 -14.01
CA SER A 20 0.64 19.31 -14.16
C SER A 20 1.03 18.40 -12.98
N HIS A 21 2.20 18.60 -12.37
CA HIS A 21 2.68 17.80 -11.23
C HIS A 21 1.94 18.17 -9.94
N GLU A 22 1.63 19.46 -9.73
CA GLU A 22 0.81 19.90 -8.60
C GLU A 22 -0.61 19.32 -8.64
N GLN A 23 -1.18 19.14 -9.84
CA GLN A 23 -2.51 18.52 -10.02
C GLN A 23 -2.49 16.98 -9.91
N TYR A 24 -1.30 16.35 -9.96
CA TYR A 24 -1.17 14.90 -9.95
C TYR A 24 -1.27 14.35 -8.52
N VAL A 25 -2.32 13.56 -8.25
CA VAL A 25 -2.46 12.80 -7.00
C VAL A 25 -2.02 11.36 -7.27
N ALA A 26 -0.98 10.91 -6.58
CA ALA A 26 -0.49 9.55 -6.71
C ALA A 26 -1.53 8.53 -6.18
N ALA A 27 -1.74 7.44 -6.91
CA ALA A 27 -2.80 6.45 -6.63
C ALA A 27 -2.64 5.68 -5.31
N ASP A 28 -1.47 5.79 -4.68
CA ASP A 28 -1.06 5.15 -3.43
C ASP A 28 -1.25 6.04 -2.19
N HIS A 29 -1.77 7.26 -2.35
CA HIS A 29 -1.92 8.22 -1.24
C HIS A 29 -2.70 7.67 -0.03
N ASP A 30 -3.68 6.79 -0.27
CA ASP A 30 -4.52 6.18 0.78
C ASP A 30 -4.00 4.83 1.31
N LEU A 31 -2.99 4.23 0.68
CA LEU A 31 -2.43 2.94 1.16
C LEU A 31 -1.59 3.11 2.44
N HIS A 32 -1.21 4.35 2.76
CA HIS A 32 -0.50 4.73 3.98
C HIS A 32 -1.39 5.55 4.92
N ILE A 33 -2.61 5.09 5.23
CA ILE A 33 -3.21 5.45 6.51
C ILE A 33 -2.31 4.87 7.60
N PHE A 34 -1.34 5.66 8.03
CA PHE A 34 -0.49 5.38 9.17
C PHE A 34 -1.40 5.38 10.39
N THR A 35 -1.97 4.22 10.71
CA THR A 35 -2.60 4.00 12.00
C THR A 35 -1.52 4.31 13.03
N ARG A 36 -1.64 5.45 13.73
CA ARG A 36 -0.65 5.88 14.72
C ARG A 36 -0.46 4.73 15.70
N THR A 37 0.71 4.11 15.68
CA THR A 37 1.03 3.05 16.63
C THR A 37 1.08 3.70 18.01
N SER A 38 0.12 3.36 18.87
CA SER A 38 0.15 3.79 20.28
C SER A 38 1.29 3.08 20.99
N ILE A 39 2.02 3.81 21.83
CA ILE A 39 3.05 3.25 22.72
C ILE A 39 2.37 2.50 23.90
N GLN A 40 1.09 2.76 24.14
CA GLN A 40 0.32 2.05 25.15
C GLN A 40 -0.08 0.66 24.67
N PRO A 41 -0.09 -0.35 25.56
CA PRO A 41 -0.56 -1.67 25.21
C PRO A 41 -2.03 -1.62 24.74
N PRO A 42 -2.42 -2.47 23.78
CA PRO A 42 -3.82 -2.59 23.39
C PRO A 42 -4.70 -2.88 24.61
N SER A 43 -5.75 -2.10 24.79
CA SER A 43 -6.75 -2.33 25.84
C SER A 43 -7.54 -3.63 25.62
N GLU A 44 -7.62 -4.05 24.37
CA GLU A 44 -8.25 -5.29 23.94
C GLU A 44 -7.21 -6.35 23.63
N ARG A 45 -7.50 -7.62 23.94
CA ARG A 45 -6.62 -8.72 23.54
C ARG A 45 -6.63 -8.81 22.01
N PRO A 46 -5.45 -8.80 21.36
CA PRO A 46 -5.38 -8.92 19.91
C PRO A 46 -6.15 -10.14 19.40
N GLY A 47 -7.10 -9.91 18.49
CA GLY A 47 -7.91 -10.96 17.88
C GLY A 47 -9.14 -11.42 18.68
N GLU A 48 -9.43 -10.84 19.84
CA GLU A 48 -10.62 -11.19 20.64
C GLU A 48 -11.92 -10.81 19.92
N ARG A 49 -12.04 -9.56 19.42
CA ARG A 49 -13.15 -9.17 18.54
C ARG A 49 -13.29 -10.05 17.31
N ARG A 50 -12.19 -10.33 16.60
CA ARG A 50 -12.22 -11.19 15.41
C ARG A 50 -12.76 -12.57 15.75
N ARG A 51 -12.36 -13.16 16.89
CA ARG A 51 -12.85 -14.48 17.32
C ARG A 51 -14.35 -14.44 17.68
N ALA A 52 -14.81 -13.37 18.32
CA ALA A 52 -16.23 -13.17 18.61
C ALA A 52 -17.07 -13.03 17.33
N GLU A 53 -16.60 -12.21 16.38
CA GLU A 53 -17.22 -12.03 15.06
C GLU A 53 -17.26 -13.34 14.27
N MET A 54 -16.17 -14.12 14.26
CA MET A 54 -16.16 -15.44 13.62
C MET A 54 -17.18 -16.40 14.24
N LYS A 55 -17.35 -16.38 15.57
CA LYS A 55 -18.37 -17.21 16.23
C LYS A 55 -19.79 -16.78 15.87
N ILE A 56 -20.02 -15.49 15.67
CA ILE A 56 -21.32 -14.97 15.21
C ILE A 56 -21.60 -15.40 13.76
N LEU A 57 -20.60 -15.33 12.88
CA LEU A 57 -20.74 -15.63 11.45
C LEU A 57 -20.80 -17.13 11.14
N TYR A 58 -19.95 -17.92 11.80
CA TYR A 58 -19.68 -19.32 11.43
C TYR A 58 -20.04 -20.33 12.53
N GLY A 59 -20.48 -19.86 13.71
CA GLY A 59 -20.94 -20.74 14.78
C GLY A 59 -19.88 -21.75 15.25
N GLU A 60 -20.26 -23.04 15.25
CA GLU A 60 -19.38 -24.14 15.66
C GLU A 60 -18.23 -24.39 14.67
N ASP A 61 -18.44 -24.07 13.38
CA ASP A 61 -17.43 -24.23 12.34
C ASP A 61 -16.39 -23.09 12.31
N ALA A 62 -16.51 -22.09 13.18
CA ALA A 62 -15.61 -20.94 13.23
C ALA A 62 -14.13 -21.35 13.32
N ALA A 63 -13.80 -22.34 14.14
CA ALA A 63 -12.43 -22.82 14.29
C ALA A 63 -11.90 -23.50 13.01
N LYS A 64 -12.77 -24.22 12.30
CA LYS A 64 -12.44 -24.89 11.04
C LYS A 64 -12.14 -23.85 9.94
N ILE A 65 -13.00 -22.85 9.79
CA ILE A 65 -12.81 -21.75 8.82
C ILE A 65 -11.54 -20.97 9.15
N GLN A 66 -11.32 -20.64 10.42
CA GLN A 66 -10.11 -19.93 10.84
C GLN A 66 -8.83 -20.72 10.52
N GLY A 67 -8.86 -22.03 10.74
CA GLY A 67 -7.76 -22.92 10.36
C GLY A 67 -7.49 -22.93 8.85
N MET A 68 -8.54 -22.97 8.04
CA MET A 68 -8.43 -22.93 6.58
C MET A 68 -7.86 -21.59 6.09
N GLU A 69 -8.37 -20.46 6.58
CA GLU A 69 -7.83 -19.13 6.25
C GLU A 69 -6.35 -19.01 6.60
N THR A 70 -5.97 -19.49 7.78
CA THR A 70 -4.58 -19.45 8.24
C THR A 70 -3.69 -20.31 7.34
N ALA A 71 -4.13 -21.50 6.94
CA ALA A 71 -3.37 -22.34 6.02
C ALA A 71 -3.18 -21.68 4.64
N ILE A 72 -4.19 -20.96 4.13
CA ILE A 72 -4.09 -20.20 2.88
C ILE A 72 -3.07 -19.05 3.03
N GLN A 73 -3.16 -18.28 4.10
CA GLN A 73 -2.24 -17.17 4.37
C GLN A 73 -0.79 -17.68 4.51
N LEU A 74 -0.55 -18.75 5.26
CA LEU A 74 0.79 -19.34 5.39
C LEU A 74 1.36 -19.82 4.05
N ASN A 75 0.51 -20.37 3.18
CA ASN A 75 0.92 -20.77 1.84
C ASN A 75 1.29 -19.55 0.98
N PHE A 76 0.54 -18.46 1.09
CA PHE A 76 0.86 -17.21 0.44
C PHE A 76 2.18 -16.62 0.97
N ASP A 77 2.31 -16.45 2.28
CA ASP A 77 3.50 -15.88 2.94
C ASP A 77 4.77 -16.67 2.60
N ARG A 78 4.64 -18.00 2.46
CA ARG A 78 5.75 -18.86 2.04
C ARG A 78 6.31 -18.50 0.66
N HIS A 79 5.49 -17.93 -0.22
CA HIS A 79 5.82 -17.72 -1.63
C HIS A 79 5.85 -16.26 -2.07
N CYS A 80 5.21 -15.35 -1.33
CA CYS A 80 5.04 -13.95 -1.72
C CYS A 80 6.37 -13.25 -2.01
N ASP A 81 7.39 -13.53 -1.20
CA ASP A 81 8.68 -12.83 -1.26
C ASP A 81 9.75 -13.58 -2.05
N LYS A 82 9.45 -14.76 -2.61
CA LYS A 82 10.47 -15.58 -3.30
C LYS A 82 11.09 -14.89 -4.52
N LYS A 83 10.42 -13.90 -5.10
CA LYS A 83 10.85 -13.25 -6.34
C LYS A 83 11.23 -11.79 -6.20
N GLN A 84 10.97 -11.15 -5.04
CA GLN A 84 11.10 -9.69 -4.80
C GLN A 84 11.29 -8.88 -6.09
N PRO A 85 10.27 -8.86 -6.97
CA PRO A 85 10.44 -8.23 -8.27
C PRO A 85 10.74 -6.75 -8.05
N LYS A 86 11.79 -6.24 -8.69
CA LYS A 86 12.08 -4.81 -8.66
C LYS A 86 10.91 -4.10 -9.34
N TYR A 87 10.15 -3.35 -8.55
CA TYR A 87 9.03 -2.58 -9.05
C TYR A 87 9.50 -1.51 -10.04
N TRP A 88 8.67 -1.27 -11.04
CA TRP A 88 8.91 -0.29 -12.09
C TRP A 88 8.63 1.15 -11.59
N PRO A 89 9.34 2.18 -12.07
CA PRO A 89 10.45 2.13 -13.02
C PRO A 89 11.80 1.93 -12.34
N ILE A 90 12.55 0.95 -12.85
CA ILE A 90 13.97 0.80 -12.56
C ILE A 90 14.68 1.81 -13.46
N ILE A 91 14.80 3.06 -13.02
CA ILE A 91 15.56 4.09 -13.74
C ILE A 91 17.03 3.86 -13.41
N PRO A 92 17.87 3.46 -14.37
CA PRO A 92 19.31 3.38 -14.17
C PRO A 92 19.85 4.79 -13.89
N LEU A 93 20.73 4.92 -12.90
CA LEU A 93 21.51 6.13 -12.64
C LEU A 93 22.54 6.37 -13.74
#